data_AF-A0A6N3H7R3-F1
#
_entry.id   AF-A0A6N3H7R3-F1
#
_cell.length_a   1.000
_cell.length_b   1.000
_cell.length_c   1.000
_cell.angle_alpha   90.00
_cell.angle_beta   90.00
_cell.angle_gamma   90.00
#
_symmetry.space_group_name_H-M   'P 1'
#
loop_
_entity.id
_entity.type
_entity.pdbx_description
1 polymer ?
#
loop_
_entity_poly.entity_id
_entity_poly.type
_entity_poly.pdbx_seq_one_letter_code
_entity_poly.pdbx_strand_id
1 'polypeptide(L)'
;MPGFKADFLWGGAVAAHQLEGGWQEGGKGVSVADVMTAGAHGVPREITDGVLPGKNYPNHDAIDFYHRYKEDIKLFAEMGFKCFRTSIAWTRIFPKGDEAEPNEAGLQFYDDLFDECLKYNIEPVITLSHFEMPYYLVTEYGGWRNRQVIDFFVRFAKAVFTRYKSKVKYWMTFNEINNQANFHEDFAPFTNSGLKYKPGEDREPVMYQAAHYELVASALAVEAGHAINPDFQIGCMIAMCPIYPLTCDPDDMMMSVAAMHRRYWFTDVHVRGYYPRHILNYFARKGFNLDITDEDKQILTRGCVDYIGFSYYMSFATKATADNPQFDYDETKSLVKNPYVKASDWGWQIDPVGLRYSLNYFYDRYQLPLFIVENGFGAIDRKESDGSVNDDYRIAYLQSHIREMKKAVVEDGVDLMGYTPWGCIDLVSAGTGEMKKRYGFIYVDKDNDGNGTLERSRKKSFWWYQQTIKSNGEEL
;
A
#
# COMPACT_ATOMS: atom_id res chain seq x y z
N MET A 1 -11.33 29.34 -5.26
CA MET A 1 -9.95 28.95 -5.63
C MET A 1 -10.06 27.93 -6.74
N PRO A 2 -9.21 27.98 -7.77
CA PRO A 2 -9.28 27.04 -8.90
C PRO A 2 -9.15 25.58 -8.40
N GLY A 3 -9.76 24.64 -9.11
CA GLY A 3 -9.61 23.19 -8.92
C GLY A 3 -8.18 22.69 -9.18
N PHE A 4 -8.00 21.37 -9.19
CA PHE A 4 -6.72 20.75 -9.58
C PHE A 4 -6.47 20.88 -11.09
N LYS A 5 -5.32 20.38 -11.59
CA LYS A 5 -5.09 20.27 -13.04
C LYS A 5 -6.21 19.48 -13.73
N ALA A 6 -6.49 19.78 -14.99
CA ALA A 6 -7.64 19.22 -15.70
C ALA A 6 -7.59 17.69 -15.84
N ASP A 7 -6.38 17.14 -15.87
CA ASP A 7 -6.03 15.72 -15.97
C ASP A 7 -5.68 15.08 -14.61
N PHE A 8 -6.08 15.71 -13.50
CA PHE A 8 -5.85 15.15 -12.16
C PHE A 8 -6.53 13.79 -12.01
N LEU A 9 -5.75 12.79 -11.60
CA LEU A 9 -6.20 11.39 -11.53
C LEU A 9 -6.99 11.14 -10.24
N TRP A 10 -8.24 11.59 -10.21
CA TRP A 10 -9.20 11.16 -9.19
C TRP A 10 -9.55 9.70 -9.37
N GLY A 11 -9.61 8.94 -8.28
CA GLY A 11 -9.98 7.52 -8.36
C GLY A 11 -10.31 6.92 -7.02
N GLY A 12 -10.03 5.63 -6.88
CA GLY A 12 -10.12 4.85 -5.65
C GLY A 12 -9.14 3.70 -5.70
N ALA A 13 -8.70 3.23 -4.53
CA ALA A 13 -7.65 2.23 -4.39
C ALA A 13 -8.10 1.03 -3.56
N VAL A 14 -7.67 -0.16 -3.98
CA VAL A 14 -7.88 -1.44 -3.32
C VAL A 14 -6.66 -2.36 -3.55
N ALA A 15 -6.69 -3.58 -3.00
CA ALA A 15 -5.72 -4.64 -3.29
C ALA A 15 -6.42 -5.98 -3.50
N ALA A 16 -5.95 -6.75 -4.47
CA ALA A 16 -6.58 -7.98 -4.95
C ALA A 16 -7.00 -8.93 -3.82
N HIS A 17 -6.07 -9.34 -2.96
CA HIS A 17 -6.38 -10.24 -1.83
C HIS A 17 -7.44 -9.71 -0.84
N GLN A 18 -7.73 -8.41 -0.82
CA GLN A 18 -8.69 -7.80 0.12
C GLN A 18 -10.11 -7.74 -0.42
N LEU A 19 -10.28 -7.82 -1.75
CA LEU A 19 -11.60 -7.68 -2.39
C LEU A 19 -11.96 -8.80 -3.37
N GLU A 20 -11.00 -9.38 -4.09
CA GLU A 20 -11.29 -10.31 -5.19
C GLU A 20 -12.08 -11.54 -4.73
N GLY A 21 -11.60 -12.23 -3.68
CA GLY A 21 -12.09 -13.56 -3.38
C GLY A 21 -11.70 -14.54 -4.49
N GLY A 22 -12.49 -15.61 -4.69
CA GLY A 22 -12.19 -16.62 -5.71
C GLY A 22 -10.76 -17.14 -5.58
N TRP A 23 -10.33 -17.41 -4.34
CA TRP A 23 -8.92 -17.56 -3.98
C TRP A 23 -8.22 -18.78 -4.62
N GLN A 24 -8.99 -19.72 -5.16
CA GLN A 24 -8.54 -20.90 -5.93
C GLN A 24 -9.04 -20.90 -7.38
N GLU A 25 -9.83 -19.91 -7.78
CA GLU A 25 -10.41 -19.82 -9.13
C GLU A 25 -9.32 -19.58 -10.18
N GLY A 26 -9.51 -20.15 -11.37
CA GLY A 26 -8.56 -20.01 -12.47
C GLY A 26 -7.15 -20.56 -12.19
N GLY A 27 -7.02 -21.48 -11.22
CA GLY A 27 -5.73 -22.05 -10.83
C GLY A 27 -4.87 -21.12 -9.97
N LYS A 28 -5.46 -20.09 -9.34
CA LYS A 28 -4.75 -19.22 -8.38
C LYS A 28 -4.12 -20.05 -7.25
N GLY A 29 -2.86 -19.75 -6.95
CA GLY A 29 -2.13 -20.35 -5.83
C GLY A 29 -2.47 -19.74 -4.46
N VAL A 30 -1.98 -20.39 -3.41
CA VAL A 30 -2.09 -19.89 -2.03
C VAL A 30 -1.15 -18.70 -1.86
N SER A 31 -1.66 -17.55 -1.44
CA SER A 31 -0.88 -16.37 -1.08
C SER A 31 -0.60 -16.31 0.42
N VAL A 32 0.30 -15.43 0.84
CA VAL A 32 0.49 -15.12 2.27
C VAL A 32 -0.79 -14.61 2.94
N ALA A 33 -1.68 -13.91 2.23
CA ALA A 33 -2.96 -13.46 2.76
C ALA A 33 -3.93 -14.63 3.02
N ASP A 34 -3.83 -15.70 2.23
CA ASP A 34 -4.71 -16.88 2.34
C ASP A 34 -4.42 -17.74 3.58
N VAL A 35 -3.32 -17.46 4.30
CA VAL A 35 -2.95 -18.15 5.55
C VAL A 35 -3.01 -17.22 6.78
N MET A 36 -3.68 -16.07 6.65
CA MET A 36 -3.88 -15.11 7.74
C MET A 36 -5.34 -15.14 8.21
N THR A 37 -5.59 -15.45 9.47
CA THR A 37 -6.96 -15.51 10.01
C THR A 37 -7.55 -14.12 10.24
N ALA A 38 -8.87 -14.01 10.41
CA ALA A 38 -9.49 -12.79 10.90
C ALA A 38 -9.01 -12.49 12.34
N GLY A 39 -8.70 -11.22 12.60
CA GLY A 39 -8.40 -10.68 13.92
C GLY A 39 -9.44 -9.65 14.34
N ALA A 40 -9.06 -8.73 15.23
CA ALA A 40 -9.87 -7.60 15.66
C ALA A 40 -8.98 -6.47 16.20
N HIS A 41 -9.55 -5.32 16.52
CA HIS A 41 -8.79 -4.29 17.23
C HIS A 41 -8.23 -4.84 18.56
N GLY A 42 -6.91 -4.83 18.72
CA GLY A 42 -6.21 -5.40 19.88
C GLY A 42 -5.98 -6.92 19.82
N VAL A 43 -6.44 -7.60 18.77
CA VAL A 43 -6.22 -9.04 18.55
C VAL A 43 -5.55 -9.24 17.20
N PRO A 44 -4.24 -9.57 17.15
CA PRO A 44 -3.53 -9.73 15.90
C PRO A 44 -4.10 -10.91 15.10
N ARG A 45 -3.97 -10.82 13.77
CA ARG A 45 -4.25 -11.95 12.88
C ARG A 45 -3.25 -13.07 13.16
N GLU A 46 -3.71 -14.31 13.11
CA GLU A 46 -2.83 -15.49 13.22
C GLU A 46 -2.29 -15.84 11.83
N ILE A 47 -0.98 -16.02 11.72
CA ILE A 47 -0.31 -16.53 10.52
C ILE A 47 -0.13 -18.05 10.68
N THR A 48 -0.93 -18.84 9.96
CA THR A 48 -0.95 -20.29 10.09
C THR A 48 0.04 -20.99 9.15
N ASP A 49 0.40 -22.25 9.44
CA ASP A 49 1.19 -23.10 8.55
C ASP A 49 0.32 -23.69 7.44
N GLY A 50 -0.04 -22.84 6.48
CA GLY A 50 -1.00 -23.19 5.43
C GLY A 50 -2.45 -22.97 5.85
N VAL A 51 -3.39 -23.43 5.03
CA VAL A 51 -4.84 -23.29 5.26
C VAL A 51 -5.31 -24.43 6.16
N LEU A 52 -5.79 -24.09 7.36
CA LEU A 52 -6.23 -25.06 8.37
C LEU A 52 -7.76 -25.14 8.45
N PRO A 53 -8.35 -26.36 8.45
CA PRO A 53 -9.79 -26.52 8.68
C PRO A 53 -10.24 -25.88 10.00
N GLY A 54 -11.39 -25.19 9.97
CA GLY A 54 -11.99 -24.58 11.16
C GLY A 54 -11.42 -23.20 11.54
N LYS A 55 -10.47 -22.64 10.79
CA LYS A 55 -10.03 -21.25 10.90
C LYS A 55 -10.81 -20.36 9.92
N ASN A 56 -11.03 -19.09 10.29
CA ASN A 56 -11.67 -18.09 9.43
C ASN A 56 -10.61 -17.29 8.67
N TYR A 57 -10.53 -17.47 7.34
CA TYR A 57 -9.66 -16.75 6.44
C TYR A 57 -10.48 -15.77 5.58
N PRO A 58 -10.66 -14.51 6.02
CA PRO A 58 -11.63 -13.59 5.41
C PRO A 58 -11.28 -13.24 3.95
N ASN A 59 -10.02 -13.37 3.57
CA ASN A 59 -9.52 -13.09 2.21
C ASN A 59 -9.95 -14.14 1.17
N HIS A 60 -10.33 -15.35 1.58
CA HIS A 60 -10.70 -16.44 0.66
C HIS A 60 -11.91 -16.06 -0.20
N ASP A 61 -12.92 -15.47 0.42
CA ASP A 61 -14.11 -14.97 -0.26
C ASP A 61 -14.09 -13.45 -0.44
N ALA A 62 -13.41 -12.72 0.46
CA ALA A 62 -13.36 -11.25 0.48
C ALA A 62 -14.74 -10.62 0.25
N ILE A 63 -14.94 -9.86 -0.84
CA ILE A 63 -16.25 -9.35 -1.24
C ILE A 63 -16.72 -9.90 -2.59
N ASP A 64 -16.07 -10.95 -3.08
CA ASP A 64 -16.40 -11.58 -4.35
C ASP A 64 -16.29 -10.62 -5.57
N PHE A 65 -15.33 -9.69 -5.53
CA PHE A 65 -15.08 -8.80 -6.66
C PHE A 65 -14.64 -9.56 -7.92
N TYR A 66 -13.99 -10.73 -7.77
CA TYR A 66 -13.58 -11.59 -8.88
C TYR A 66 -14.76 -11.93 -9.82
N HIS A 67 -15.96 -12.15 -9.27
CA HIS A 67 -17.16 -12.43 -10.07
C HIS A 67 -18.02 -11.19 -10.36
N ARG A 68 -17.83 -10.09 -9.62
CA ARG A 68 -18.71 -8.91 -9.59
C ARG A 68 -18.06 -7.62 -10.08
N TYR A 69 -16.83 -7.70 -10.58
CA TYR A 69 -16.07 -6.51 -10.95
C TYR A 69 -16.80 -5.67 -12.00
N LYS A 70 -17.58 -6.25 -12.91
CA LYS A 70 -18.30 -5.46 -13.94
C LYS A 70 -19.33 -4.51 -13.31
N GLU A 71 -20.07 -4.99 -12.32
CA GLU A 71 -21.02 -4.18 -11.56
C GLU A 71 -20.30 -3.15 -10.69
N ASP A 72 -19.18 -3.54 -10.07
CA ASP A 72 -18.41 -2.67 -9.19
C ASP A 72 -17.69 -1.55 -9.98
N ILE A 73 -17.07 -1.85 -11.13
CA ILE A 73 -16.48 -0.87 -12.05
C ILE A 73 -17.55 0.12 -12.56
N LYS A 74 -18.79 -0.34 -12.80
CA LYS A 74 -19.89 0.56 -13.18
C LYS A 74 -20.21 1.57 -12.08
N LEU A 75 -20.12 1.19 -10.80
CA LEU A 75 -20.28 2.12 -9.68
C LEU A 75 -19.11 3.13 -9.59
N PHE A 76 -17.88 2.71 -9.93
CA PHE A 76 -16.74 3.62 -10.01
C PHE A 76 -16.90 4.64 -11.15
N ALA A 77 -17.39 4.18 -12.30
CA ALA A 77 -17.72 5.05 -13.43
C ALA A 77 -18.84 6.03 -13.09
N GLU A 78 -19.84 5.60 -12.31
CA GLU A 78 -20.91 6.48 -11.83
C GLU A 78 -20.37 7.59 -10.91
N MET A 79 -19.41 7.31 -10.03
CA MET A 79 -18.71 8.37 -9.27
C MET A 79 -17.85 9.27 -10.17
N GLY A 80 -17.51 8.83 -11.39
CA GLY A 80 -16.73 9.59 -12.36
C GLY A 80 -15.21 9.41 -12.23
N PHE A 81 -14.77 8.26 -11.69
CA PHE A 81 -13.34 7.93 -11.54
C PHE A 81 -12.58 8.18 -12.85
N LYS A 82 -11.37 8.71 -12.72
CA LYS A 82 -10.38 8.87 -13.80
C LYS A 82 -9.37 7.73 -13.79
N CYS A 83 -9.12 7.17 -12.61
CA CYS A 83 -8.28 5.99 -12.46
C CYS A 83 -8.84 5.04 -11.40
N PHE A 84 -8.39 3.79 -11.43
CA PHE A 84 -8.67 2.79 -10.42
C PHE A 84 -7.39 2.07 -10.06
N ARG A 85 -6.99 2.18 -8.79
CA ARG A 85 -5.82 1.49 -8.28
C ARG A 85 -6.20 0.13 -7.73
N THR A 86 -5.51 -0.90 -8.21
CA THR A 86 -5.56 -2.25 -7.65
C THR A 86 -4.17 -2.91 -7.71
N SER A 87 -4.07 -4.15 -7.27
CA SER A 87 -2.91 -5.00 -7.53
C SER A 87 -3.24 -6.12 -8.50
N ILE A 88 -2.21 -6.63 -9.18
CA ILE A 88 -2.28 -7.93 -9.83
C ILE A 88 -1.85 -8.96 -8.79
N ALA A 89 -2.74 -9.88 -8.44
CA ALA A 89 -2.42 -10.97 -7.53
C ALA A 89 -1.33 -11.83 -8.14
N TRP A 90 -0.12 -11.78 -7.55
CA TRP A 90 1.03 -12.57 -8.01
C TRP A 90 0.67 -14.05 -8.14
N THR A 91 -0.08 -14.59 -7.19
CA THR A 91 -0.57 -15.98 -7.18
C THR A 91 -1.57 -16.33 -8.28
N ARG A 92 -2.18 -15.37 -8.97
CA ARG A 92 -2.95 -15.66 -10.19
C ARG A 92 -2.05 -15.87 -11.38
N ILE A 93 -0.91 -15.19 -11.45
CA ILE A 93 0.00 -15.23 -12.60
C ILE A 93 1.06 -16.32 -12.43
N PHE A 94 1.66 -16.44 -11.24
CA PHE A 94 2.59 -17.50 -10.88
C PHE A 94 2.13 -18.11 -9.55
N PRO A 95 1.28 -19.16 -9.60
CA PRO A 95 0.67 -19.77 -8.41
C PRO A 95 1.65 -20.18 -7.32
N LYS A 96 2.83 -20.69 -7.70
CA LYS A 96 3.94 -21.02 -6.80
C LYS A 96 5.00 -19.93 -6.78
N GLY A 97 5.14 -19.17 -7.86
CA GLY A 97 6.09 -18.06 -7.99
C GLY A 97 7.34 -18.42 -8.78
N ASP A 98 7.65 -19.71 -8.91
CA ASP A 98 8.86 -20.22 -9.56
C ASP A 98 8.60 -20.97 -10.88
N GLU A 99 7.35 -20.95 -11.36
CA GLU A 99 7.02 -21.50 -12.67
C GLU A 99 7.76 -20.74 -13.79
N ALA A 100 8.07 -21.44 -14.87
CA ALA A 100 8.70 -20.84 -16.05
C ALA A 100 7.73 -19.97 -16.86
N GLU A 101 6.47 -20.42 -16.98
CA GLU A 101 5.43 -19.77 -17.77
C GLU A 101 4.32 -19.23 -16.86
N PRO A 102 3.72 -18.07 -17.18
CA PRO A 102 2.60 -17.53 -16.43
C PRO A 102 1.32 -18.33 -16.66
N ASN A 103 0.42 -18.30 -15.69
CA ASN A 103 -0.93 -18.85 -15.79
C ASN A 103 -1.84 -17.94 -16.64
N GLU A 104 -2.25 -18.42 -17.80
CA GLU A 104 -3.08 -17.66 -18.74
C GLU A 104 -4.44 -17.28 -18.16
N ALA A 105 -5.07 -18.11 -17.32
CA ALA A 105 -6.36 -17.76 -16.73
C ALA A 105 -6.25 -16.53 -15.80
N GLY A 106 -5.14 -16.42 -15.06
CA GLY A 106 -4.82 -15.22 -14.29
C GLY A 106 -4.58 -14.01 -15.17
N LEU A 107 -3.85 -14.16 -16.27
CA LEU A 107 -3.62 -13.06 -17.22
C LEU A 107 -4.93 -12.57 -17.85
N GLN A 108 -5.78 -13.50 -18.29
CA GLN A 108 -7.06 -13.18 -18.92
C GLN A 108 -8.01 -12.46 -17.96
N PHE A 109 -8.04 -12.82 -16.67
CA PHE A 109 -8.86 -12.13 -15.68
C PHE A 109 -8.52 -10.63 -15.61
N TYR A 110 -7.24 -10.27 -15.58
CA TYR A 110 -6.83 -8.86 -15.54
C TYR A 110 -6.98 -8.17 -16.90
N ASP A 111 -6.88 -8.88 -18.02
CA ASP A 111 -7.31 -8.33 -19.31
C ASP A 111 -8.77 -7.90 -19.26
N ASP A 112 -9.66 -8.76 -18.79
CA ASP A 112 -11.10 -8.49 -18.73
C ASP A 112 -11.41 -7.35 -17.74
N LEU A 113 -10.73 -7.33 -16.58
CA LEU A 113 -10.87 -6.26 -15.60
C LEU A 113 -10.42 -4.91 -16.16
N PHE A 114 -9.24 -4.86 -16.79
CA PHE A 114 -8.71 -3.62 -17.34
C PHE A 114 -9.53 -3.16 -18.55
N ASP A 115 -10.03 -4.07 -19.38
CA ASP A 115 -10.93 -3.73 -20.48
C ASP A 115 -12.25 -3.14 -19.98
N GLU A 116 -12.82 -3.66 -18.88
CA GLU A 116 -14.01 -3.07 -18.28
C GLU A 116 -13.72 -1.70 -17.66
N CYS A 117 -12.56 -1.47 -17.04
CA CYS A 117 -12.13 -0.13 -16.59
C CYS A 117 -12.03 0.85 -17.77
N LEU A 118 -11.30 0.47 -18.82
CA LEU A 118 -11.03 1.30 -19.99
C LEU A 118 -12.30 1.62 -20.79
N LYS A 119 -13.29 0.72 -20.80
CA LYS A 119 -14.62 0.97 -21.37
C LYS A 119 -15.32 2.19 -20.76
N TYR A 120 -15.03 2.53 -19.51
CA TYR A 120 -15.53 3.74 -18.84
C TYR A 120 -14.51 4.88 -18.78
N ASN A 121 -13.38 4.77 -19.49
CA ASN A 121 -12.24 5.70 -19.44
C ASN A 121 -11.63 5.82 -18.04
N ILE A 122 -11.55 4.70 -17.32
CA ILE A 122 -10.89 4.60 -16.03
C ILE A 122 -9.51 3.98 -16.27
N GLU A 123 -8.45 4.77 -16.06
CA GLU A 123 -7.07 4.31 -16.18
C GLU A 123 -6.70 3.34 -15.06
N PRO A 124 -6.22 2.12 -15.36
CA PRO A 124 -5.69 1.24 -14.33
C PRO A 124 -4.38 1.79 -13.73
N VAL A 125 -4.27 1.73 -12.40
CA VAL A 125 -3.04 2.02 -11.65
C VAL A 125 -2.66 0.75 -10.88
N ILE A 126 -1.56 0.10 -11.26
CA ILE A 126 -1.29 -1.27 -10.83
C ILE A 126 -0.12 -1.37 -9.87
N THR A 127 -0.35 -1.97 -8.70
CA THR A 127 0.72 -2.37 -7.78
C THR A 127 1.10 -3.83 -8.06
N LEU A 128 2.38 -4.11 -8.29
CA LEU A 128 2.85 -5.46 -8.62
C LEU A 128 2.80 -6.39 -7.39
N SER A 129 3.38 -5.97 -6.27
CA SER A 129 3.35 -6.74 -5.01
C SER A 129 2.59 -5.97 -3.94
N HIS A 130 1.43 -6.48 -3.54
CA HIS A 130 0.58 -5.89 -2.50
C HIS A 130 0.17 -6.94 -1.47
N PHE A 131 1.12 -7.30 -0.58
CA PHE A 131 0.87 -8.17 0.57
C PHE A 131 0.33 -9.57 0.26
N GLU A 132 0.62 -10.09 -0.94
CA GLU A 132 -0.03 -11.28 -1.48
C GLU A 132 0.89 -12.19 -2.29
N MET A 133 2.20 -12.16 -1.99
CA MET A 133 3.16 -13.05 -2.64
C MET A 133 2.78 -14.55 -2.45
N PRO A 134 3.17 -15.45 -3.36
CA PRO A 134 2.90 -16.87 -3.23
C PRO A 134 3.46 -17.45 -1.93
N TYR A 135 2.62 -18.14 -1.17
CA TYR A 135 3.02 -18.78 0.09
C TYR A 135 4.05 -19.90 -0.16
N TYR A 136 4.07 -20.49 -1.36
CA TYR A 136 5.10 -21.44 -1.77
C TYR A 136 6.51 -20.82 -1.75
N LEU A 137 6.66 -19.54 -2.13
CA LEU A 137 7.95 -18.85 -2.01
C LEU A 137 8.37 -18.68 -0.54
N VAL A 138 7.42 -18.57 0.38
CA VAL A 138 7.69 -18.54 1.82
C VAL A 138 8.19 -19.89 2.32
N THR A 139 7.50 -20.99 1.97
CA THR A 139 7.84 -22.32 2.50
C THR A 139 9.10 -22.90 1.88
N GLU A 140 9.30 -22.75 0.56
CA GLU A 140 10.43 -23.37 -0.14
C GLU A 140 11.68 -22.51 -0.16
N TYR A 141 11.52 -21.18 -0.27
CA TYR A 141 12.65 -20.25 -0.40
C TYR A 141 12.84 -19.36 0.83
N GLY A 142 11.92 -19.37 1.80
CA GLY A 142 11.98 -18.50 2.99
C GLY A 142 11.48 -17.08 2.75
N GLY A 143 10.80 -16.85 1.62
CA GLY A 143 10.38 -15.52 1.17
C GLY A 143 11.55 -14.69 0.69
N TRP A 144 11.46 -13.37 0.87
CA TRP A 144 12.46 -12.42 0.40
C TRP A 144 13.80 -12.46 1.16
N ARG A 145 14.01 -13.37 2.10
CA ARG A 145 15.37 -13.64 2.61
C ARG A 145 16.26 -14.37 1.60
N ASN A 146 15.69 -14.90 0.52
CA ASN A 146 16.42 -15.62 -0.52
C ASN A 146 16.53 -14.78 -1.80
N ARG A 147 17.77 -14.60 -2.27
CA ARG A 147 18.12 -13.80 -3.45
C ARG A 147 17.40 -14.28 -4.72
N GLN A 148 17.09 -15.58 -4.85
CA GLN A 148 16.38 -16.12 -6.02
C GLN A 148 14.98 -15.53 -6.21
N VAL A 149 14.36 -14.99 -5.14
CA VAL A 149 13.04 -14.35 -5.21
C VAL A 149 13.07 -13.07 -6.03
N ILE A 150 14.24 -12.43 -6.19
CA ILE A 150 14.43 -11.32 -7.14
C ILE A 150 14.03 -11.77 -8.55
N ASP A 151 14.55 -12.90 -9.03
CA ASP A 151 14.28 -13.40 -10.37
C ASP A 151 12.83 -13.84 -10.55
N PHE A 152 12.22 -14.43 -9.51
CA PHE A 152 10.79 -14.77 -9.50
C PHE A 152 9.91 -13.54 -9.67
N PHE A 153 10.19 -12.48 -8.91
CA PHE A 153 9.46 -11.22 -9.03
C PHE A 153 9.68 -10.55 -10.39
N VAL A 154 10.92 -10.48 -10.88
CA VAL A 154 11.22 -9.83 -12.16
C VAL A 154 10.58 -10.58 -13.33
N ARG A 155 10.47 -11.91 -13.28
CA ARG A 155 9.72 -12.71 -14.27
C ARG A 155 8.24 -12.38 -14.22
N PHE A 156 7.65 -12.31 -13.03
CA PHE A 156 6.27 -11.87 -12.85
C PHE A 156 6.03 -10.46 -13.41
N ALA A 157 6.87 -9.49 -13.05
CA ALA A 157 6.78 -8.12 -13.53
C ALA A 157 6.87 -8.05 -15.07
N LYS A 158 7.84 -8.74 -15.68
CA LYS A 158 7.99 -8.81 -17.14
C LYS A 158 6.78 -9.41 -17.85
N ALA A 159 6.18 -10.47 -17.29
CA ALA A 159 5.00 -11.09 -17.87
C ALA A 159 3.82 -10.10 -17.92
N VAL A 160 3.54 -9.40 -16.81
CA VAL A 160 2.42 -8.46 -16.73
C VAL A 160 2.69 -7.15 -17.48
N PHE A 161 3.91 -6.62 -17.45
CA PHE A 161 4.30 -5.49 -18.29
C PHE A 161 4.12 -5.81 -19.77
N THR A 162 4.56 -7.00 -20.21
CA THR A 162 4.42 -7.42 -21.61
C THR A 162 2.95 -7.57 -22.00
N ARG A 163 2.14 -8.22 -21.16
CA ARG A 163 0.72 -8.46 -21.44
C ARG A 163 -0.07 -7.15 -21.51
N TYR A 164 0.14 -6.24 -20.56
CA TYR A 164 -0.73 -5.06 -20.39
C TYR A 164 -0.10 -3.75 -20.88
N LYS A 165 0.96 -3.81 -21.68
CA LYS A 165 1.69 -2.61 -22.17
C LYS A 165 0.87 -1.54 -22.87
N SER A 166 -0.28 -1.91 -23.42
CA SER A 166 -1.21 -1.01 -24.11
C SER A 166 -2.47 -0.71 -23.31
N LYS A 167 -2.59 -1.23 -22.08
CA LYS A 167 -3.77 -1.10 -21.21
C LYS A 167 -3.48 -0.38 -19.90
N VAL A 168 -2.25 -0.46 -19.39
CA VAL A 168 -1.86 0.09 -18.10
C VAL A 168 -0.67 1.01 -18.29
N LYS A 169 -0.82 2.28 -17.87
CA LYS A 169 0.26 3.28 -17.92
C LYS A 169 0.99 3.42 -16.59
N TYR A 170 0.27 3.30 -15.47
CA TYR A 170 0.77 3.63 -14.13
C TYR A 170 1.00 2.36 -13.31
N TRP A 171 2.22 2.21 -12.81
CA TRP A 171 2.69 1.03 -12.10
C TRP A 171 3.39 1.39 -10.81
N MET A 172 3.32 0.53 -9.81
CA MET A 172 4.15 0.56 -8.61
C MET A 172 4.71 -0.83 -8.32
N THR A 173 5.93 -0.90 -7.77
CA THR A 173 6.57 -2.19 -7.51
C THR A 173 6.07 -2.86 -6.22
N PHE A 174 6.41 -2.30 -5.06
CA PHE A 174 6.13 -2.91 -3.75
C PHE A 174 5.27 -1.98 -2.93
N ASN A 175 4.08 -2.43 -2.53
CA ASN A 175 3.19 -1.69 -1.65
C ASN A 175 3.84 -1.45 -0.30
N GLU A 176 3.82 -0.20 0.17
CA GLU A 176 4.27 0.23 1.49
C GLU A 176 5.56 -0.50 1.92
N ILE A 177 6.56 -0.50 1.04
CA ILE A 177 7.78 -1.32 1.20
C ILE A 177 8.47 -1.08 2.55
N ASN A 178 8.28 0.11 3.13
CA ASN A 178 8.85 0.53 4.39
C ASN A 178 8.07 0.11 5.64
N ASN A 179 6.90 -0.51 5.54
CA ASN A 179 6.17 -1.02 6.71
C ASN A 179 7.02 -1.99 7.52
N GLN A 180 7.82 -2.83 6.86
CA GLN A 180 8.73 -3.78 7.51
C GLN A 180 9.83 -3.11 8.35
N ALA A 181 9.99 -1.79 8.30
CA ALA A 181 10.81 -1.05 9.28
C ALA A 181 10.34 -1.32 10.72
N ASN A 182 9.04 -1.62 10.93
CA ASN A 182 8.55 -2.26 12.13
C ASN A 182 8.77 -3.78 12.07
N PHE A 183 10.02 -4.21 12.22
CA PHE A 183 10.38 -5.63 12.22
C PHE A 183 10.07 -6.34 13.53
N HIS A 184 9.66 -5.62 14.58
CA HIS A 184 9.36 -6.20 15.90
C HIS A 184 8.04 -6.99 15.92
N GLU A 185 7.09 -6.64 15.06
CA GLU A 185 5.84 -7.36 14.86
C GLU A 185 5.91 -8.27 13.63
N ASP A 186 5.05 -9.28 13.56
CA ASP A 186 5.08 -10.26 12.46
C ASP A 186 4.35 -9.77 11.20
N PHE A 187 3.38 -8.86 11.34
CA PHE A 187 2.51 -8.46 10.24
C PHE A 187 3.30 -7.89 9.04
N ALA A 188 4.13 -6.87 9.25
CA ALA A 188 4.81 -6.20 8.16
C ALA A 188 5.89 -7.08 7.50
N PRO A 189 6.83 -7.73 8.24
CA PRO A 189 7.78 -8.65 7.63
C PRO A 189 7.13 -9.83 6.89
N PHE A 190 5.99 -10.34 7.38
CA PHE A 190 5.29 -11.42 6.69
C PHE A 190 4.57 -10.94 5.42
N THR A 191 3.91 -9.79 5.47
CA THR A 191 3.13 -9.26 4.33
C THR A 191 4.00 -8.60 3.27
N ASN A 192 4.97 -7.77 3.64
CA ASN A 192 5.91 -7.17 2.70
C ASN A 192 6.78 -8.24 2.02
N SER A 193 7.28 -9.18 2.83
CA SER A 193 8.50 -9.92 2.49
C SER A 193 8.37 -11.45 2.64
N GLY A 194 7.24 -11.96 3.10
CA GLY A 194 7.07 -13.39 3.35
C GLY A 194 7.98 -13.92 4.46
N LEU A 195 8.42 -13.07 5.38
CA LEU A 195 9.33 -13.47 6.45
C LEU A 195 8.56 -14.08 7.62
N LYS A 196 8.61 -15.41 7.73
CA LYS A 196 8.23 -16.13 8.95
C LYS A 196 9.48 -16.36 9.81
N TYR A 197 9.61 -15.61 10.90
CA TYR A 197 10.79 -15.67 11.76
C TYR A 197 10.86 -16.95 12.59
N LYS A 198 12.08 -17.44 12.79
CA LYS A 198 12.34 -18.55 13.72
C LYS A 198 12.47 -18.05 15.16
N PRO A 199 12.14 -18.87 16.18
CA PRO A 199 12.41 -18.51 17.57
C PRO A 199 13.89 -18.15 17.78
N GLY A 200 14.15 -16.97 18.33
CA GLY A 200 15.51 -16.47 18.60
C GLY A 200 16.28 -15.95 17.39
N GLU A 201 15.67 -15.88 16.20
CA GLU A 201 16.28 -15.24 15.02
C GLU A 201 16.42 -13.73 15.23
N ASP A 202 17.58 -13.17 14.87
CA ASP A 202 17.75 -11.73 14.83
C ASP A 202 16.97 -11.14 13.65
N ARG A 203 15.86 -10.48 13.99
CA ARG A 203 14.84 -10.06 13.02
C ARG A 203 15.30 -8.91 12.13
N GLU A 204 16.12 -8.03 12.68
CA GLU A 204 16.53 -6.78 12.04
C GLU A 204 17.42 -7.00 10.80
N PRO A 205 18.55 -7.74 10.86
CA PRO A 205 19.38 -7.98 9.67
C PRO A 205 18.63 -8.79 8.60
N VAL A 206 17.73 -9.69 9.00
CA VAL A 206 16.90 -10.45 8.06
C VAL A 206 15.92 -9.52 7.32
N MET A 207 15.32 -8.55 8.01
CA MET A 207 14.48 -7.53 7.39
C MET A 207 15.29 -6.68 6.40
N TYR A 208 16.46 -6.17 6.81
CA TYR A 208 17.28 -5.36 5.90
C TYR A 208 17.77 -6.14 4.69
N GLN A 209 18.04 -7.44 4.84
CA GLN A 209 18.39 -8.30 3.71
C GLN A 209 17.23 -8.45 2.73
N ALA A 210 16.01 -8.67 3.23
CA ALA A 210 14.82 -8.78 2.39
C ALA A 210 14.49 -7.46 1.68
N ALA A 211 14.48 -6.35 2.43
CA ALA A 211 14.31 -5.01 1.88
C ALA A 211 15.35 -4.68 0.80
N HIS A 212 16.61 -5.11 0.98
CA HIS A 212 17.64 -4.95 -0.06
C HIS A 212 17.26 -5.68 -1.35
N TYR A 213 16.88 -6.96 -1.27
CA TYR A 213 16.48 -7.73 -2.44
C TYR A 213 15.23 -7.16 -3.13
N GLU A 214 14.25 -6.67 -2.36
CA GLU A 214 13.07 -5.99 -2.90
C GLU A 214 13.44 -4.70 -3.65
N LEU A 215 14.38 -3.89 -3.13
CA LEU A 215 14.86 -2.69 -3.81
C LEU A 215 15.61 -3.00 -5.11
N VAL A 216 16.43 -4.06 -5.12
CA VAL A 216 17.10 -4.54 -6.34
C VAL A 216 16.07 -5.07 -7.35
N ALA A 217 15.10 -5.85 -6.90
CA ALA A 217 14.02 -6.39 -7.74
C ALA A 217 13.14 -5.28 -8.32
N SER A 218 12.87 -4.22 -7.53
CA SER A 218 12.18 -3.03 -8.00
C SER A 218 12.95 -2.36 -9.12
N ALA A 219 14.24 -2.08 -8.92
CA ALA A 219 15.07 -1.43 -9.95
C ALA A 219 15.15 -2.26 -11.25
N LEU A 220 15.28 -3.58 -11.15
CA LEU A 220 15.21 -4.48 -12.32
C LEU A 220 13.84 -4.45 -13.01
N ALA A 221 12.76 -4.35 -12.25
CA ALA A 221 11.41 -4.23 -12.80
C ALA A 221 11.21 -2.87 -13.50
N VAL A 222 11.73 -1.77 -12.95
CA VAL A 222 11.72 -0.46 -13.62
C VAL A 222 12.45 -0.55 -14.97
N GLU A 223 13.70 -1.05 -14.95
CA GLU A 223 14.51 -1.21 -16.17
C GLU A 223 13.79 -2.07 -17.23
N ALA A 224 13.21 -3.20 -16.80
CA ALA A 224 12.47 -4.09 -17.68
C ALA A 224 11.19 -3.46 -18.23
N GLY A 225 10.45 -2.72 -17.39
CA GLY A 225 9.22 -2.05 -17.77
C GLY A 225 9.47 -1.00 -18.85
N HIS A 226 10.45 -0.10 -18.64
CA HIS A 226 10.82 0.91 -19.64
C HIS A 226 11.37 0.32 -20.93
N ALA A 227 12.07 -0.82 -20.87
CA ALA A 227 12.51 -1.55 -22.06
C ALA A 227 11.33 -2.14 -22.87
N ILE A 228 10.23 -2.51 -22.21
CA ILE A 228 9.01 -3.02 -22.85
C ILE A 228 8.16 -1.88 -23.41
N ASN A 229 7.98 -0.82 -22.63
CA ASN A 229 7.28 0.39 -23.02
C ASN A 229 7.87 1.61 -22.30
N PRO A 230 8.57 2.53 -23.01
CA PRO A 230 9.16 3.72 -22.40
C PRO A 230 8.12 4.73 -21.89
N ASP A 231 6.85 4.60 -22.27
CA ASP A 231 5.76 5.49 -21.82
C ASP A 231 5.17 5.07 -20.46
N PHE A 232 5.59 3.93 -19.91
CA PHE A 232 5.21 3.56 -18.56
C PHE A 232 5.66 4.60 -17.54
N GLN A 233 4.86 4.73 -16.50
CA GLN A 233 5.20 5.47 -15.29
C GLN A 233 5.29 4.45 -14.17
N ILE A 234 6.50 4.17 -13.68
CA ILE A 234 6.78 3.13 -12.69
C ILE A 234 7.29 3.78 -11.42
N GLY A 235 6.42 3.86 -10.41
CA GLY A 235 6.68 4.49 -9.12
C GLY A 235 7.12 3.51 -8.03
N CYS A 236 7.64 4.07 -6.93
CA CYS A 236 7.68 3.35 -5.65
C CYS A 236 6.33 3.53 -4.91
N MET A 237 6.14 2.76 -3.83
CA MET A 237 5.00 2.97 -2.91
C MET A 237 5.47 2.97 -1.46
N ILE A 238 5.25 4.09 -0.76
CA ILE A 238 5.72 4.32 0.62
C ILE A 238 4.53 4.55 1.57
N ALA A 239 4.54 3.89 2.73
CA ALA A 239 3.68 4.26 3.84
C ALA A 239 4.20 5.52 4.52
N MET A 240 3.55 6.67 4.30
CA MET A 240 3.97 7.95 4.85
C MET A 240 3.19 8.29 6.12
N CYS A 241 3.84 8.00 7.24
CA CYS A 241 3.47 8.47 8.58
C CYS A 241 4.55 9.45 9.05
N PRO A 242 4.38 10.77 8.86
CA PRO A 242 5.38 11.74 9.33
C PRO A 242 5.56 11.62 10.84
N ILE A 243 6.81 11.64 11.31
CA ILE A 243 7.17 11.42 12.72
C ILE A 243 7.63 12.74 13.32
N TYR A 244 6.75 13.46 14.00
CA TYR A 244 7.06 14.76 14.60
C TYR A 244 7.87 14.61 15.89
N PRO A 245 8.77 15.57 16.20
CA PRO A 245 9.26 15.69 17.57
C PRO A 245 8.12 16.18 18.48
N LEU A 246 7.97 15.58 19.67
CA LEU A 246 6.91 15.96 20.61
C LEU A 246 7.08 17.42 21.08
N THR A 247 8.32 17.85 21.28
CA THR A 247 8.67 19.20 21.71
C THR A 247 9.80 19.78 20.86
N CYS A 248 10.14 21.05 21.10
CA CYS A 248 11.31 21.68 20.50
C CYS A 248 12.64 21.35 21.20
N ASP A 249 12.65 20.40 22.14
CA ASP A 249 13.88 19.87 22.72
C ASP A 249 14.78 19.34 21.57
N PRO A 250 16.06 19.78 21.50
CA PRO A 250 16.98 19.30 20.47
C PRO A 250 17.08 17.77 20.37
N ASP A 251 16.97 17.05 21.49
CA ASP A 251 17.04 15.59 21.49
C ASP A 251 15.76 14.97 20.91
N ASP A 252 14.58 15.54 21.18
CA ASP A 252 13.33 15.13 20.52
C ASP A 252 13.41 15.36 19.00
N MET A 253 14.00 16.49 18.57
CA MET A 253 14.24 16.78 17.16
C MET A 253 15.17 15.75 16.52
N MET A 254 16.29 15.42 17.17
CA MET A 254 17.21 14.42 16.65
C MET A 254 16.61 13.01 16.64
N MET A 255 15.76 12.67 17.61
CA MET A 255 15.00 11.42 17.61
C MET A 255 14.05 11.33 16.42
N SER A 256 13.33 12.41 16.11
CA SER A 256 12.48 12.52 14.91
C SER A 256 13.30 12.33 13.62
N VAL A 257 14.45 12.99 13.49
CA VAL A 257 15.35 12.83 12.33
C VAL A 257 15.80 11.37 12.19
N ALA A 258 16.24 10.73 13.27
CA ALA A 258 16.68 9.34 13.26
C ALA A 258 15.53 8.39 12.88
N ALA A 259 14.33 8.60 13.42
CA ALA A 259 13.14 7.82 13.08
C ALA A 259 12.76 7.95 11.60
N MET A 260 12.71 9.18 11.07
CA MET A 260 12.46 9.41 9.65
C MET A 260 13.54 8.74 8.77
N HIS A 261 14.82 8.83 9.15
CA HIS A 261 15.90 8.14 8.44
C HIS A 261 15.75 6.61 8.42
N ARG A 262 15.28 6.00 9.52
CA ARG A 262 15.08 4.54 9.60
C ARG A 262 13.84 4.08 8.83
N ARG A 263 12.80 4.90 8.74
CA ARG A 263 11.56 4.56 8.04
C ARG A 263 11.57 4.90 6.55
N TYR A 264 12.36 5.89 6.10
CA TYR A 264 12.23 6.42 4.73
C TYR A 264 13.47 6.27 3.82
N TRP A 265 14.53 5.59 4.29
CA TRP A 265 15.70 5.31 3.43
C TRP A 265 15.36 4.50 2.18
N PHE A 266 14.27 3.72 2.20
CA PHE A 266 13.69 3.03 1.04
C PHE A 266 13.44 3.99 -0.12
N THR A 267 12.87 5.17 0.17
CA THR A 267 12.58 6.21 -0.83
C THR A 267 13.87 6.79 -1.39
N ASP A 268 14.89 7.01 -0.53
CA ASP A 268 16.20 7.47 -0.99
C ASP A 268 16.80 6.48 -2.01
N VAL A 269 16.69 5.17 -1.76
CA VAL A 269 17.19 4.14 -2.69
C VAL A 269 16.37 4.09 -3.98
N HIS A 270 15.03 4.08 -3.90
CA HIS A 270 14.18 4.08 -5.10
C HIS A 270 14.41 5.29 -6.00
N VAL A 271 14.60 6.47 -5.41
CA VAL A 271 14.67 7.74 -6.18
C VAL A 271 16.10 8.07 -6.60
N ARG A 272 17.08 7.85 -5.72
CA ARG A 272 18.47 8.28 -5.96
C ARG A 272 19.36 7.12 -6.43
N GLY A 273 18.89 5.88 -6.30
CA GLY A 273 19.60 4.69 -6.76
C GLY A 273 20.79 4.28 -5.88
N TYR A 274 20.90 4.83 -4.67
CA TYR A 274 21.98 4.47 -3.74
C TYR A 274 21.54 4.58 -2.27
N TYR A 275 22.21 3.81 -1.42
CA TYR A 275 21.99 3.83 0.03
C TYR A 275 22.46 5.15 0.64
N PRO A 276 21.64 5.84 1.46
CA PRO A 276 22.08 7.03 2.17
C PRO A 276 23.16 6.67 3.20
N ARG A 277 24.15 7.56 3.41
CA ARG A 277 25.30 7.23 4.28
C ARG A 277 24.91 6.85 5.71
N HIS A 278 23.85 7.43 6.26
CA HIS A 278 23.40 7.14 7.62
C HIS A 278 22.93 5.69 7.81
N ILE A 279 22.42 5.02 6.76
CA ILE A 279 21.98 3.62 6.88
C ILE A 279 23.16 2.66 6.76
N LEU A 280 24.14 2.97 5.90
CA LEU A 280 25.40 2.21 5.83
C LEU A 280 26.17 2.29 7.16
N ASN A 281 26.23 3.48 7.77
CA ASN A 281 26.86 3.65 9.08
C ASN A 281 26.08 2.91 10.18
N TYR A 282 24.75 2.82 10.06
CA TYR A 282 23.93 2.03 10.97
C TYR A 282 24.24 0.54 10.89
N PHE A 283 24.31 -0.01 9.67
CA PHE A 283 24.67 -1.41 9.45
C PHE A 283 26.06 -1.74 10.03
N ALA A 284 27.03 -0.86 9.79
CA ALA A 284 28.37 -1.00 10.37
C ALA A 284 28.35 -0.98 11.90
N ARG A 285 27.57 -0.07 12.51
CA ARG A 285 27.41 0.01 13.97
C ARG A 285 26.76 -1.25 14.57
N LYS A 286 25.75 -1.80 13.88
CA LYS A 286 25.06 -3.02 14.31
C LYS A 286 25.80 -4.31 13.96
N GLY A 287 26.86 -4.23 13.15
CA GLY A 287 27.63 -5.39 12.72
C GLY A 287 26.87 -6.28 11.73
N PHE A 288 25.95 -5.71 10.94
CA PHE A 288 25.21 -6.48 9.94
C PHE A 288 26.10 -6.88 8.78
N ASN A 289 26.02 -8.16 8.41
CA ASN A 289 26.67 -8.72 7.23
C ASN A 289 25.60 -9.05 6.18
N LEU A 290 25.22 -8.03 5.41
CA LEU A 290 24.20 -8.15 4.37
C LEU A 290 24.86 -8.52 3.04
N ASP A 291 24.22 -9.42 2.29
CA ASP A 291 24.54 -9.71 0.90
C ASP A 291 24.07 -8.55 0.03
N ILE A 292 24.98 -7.59 -0.19
CA ILE A 292 24.85 -6.42 -1.07
C ILE A 292 26.05 -6.42 -2.01
N THR A 293 25.85 -6.83 -3.26
CA THR A 293 26.91 -6.92 -4.26
C THR A 293 27.17 -5.58 -4.94
N ASP A 294 28.29 -5.46 -5.64
CA ASP A 294 28.56 -4.28 -6.47
C ASP A 294 27.64 -4.22 -7.71
N GLU A 295 27.19 -5.37 -8.20
CA GLU A 295 26.17 -5.45 -9.25
C GLU A 295 24.82 -4.91 -8.77
N ASP A 296 24.40 -5.26 -7.54
CA ASP A 296 23.18 -4.72 -6.93
C ASP A 296 23.22 -3.18 -6.89
N LYS A 297 24.36 -2.59 -6.48
CA LYS A 297 24.53 -1.14 -6.45
C LYS A 297 24.38 -0.51 -7.84
N GLN A 298 24.91 -1.14 -8.88
CA GLN A 298 24.76 -0.67 -10.25
C GLN A 298 23.32 -0.79 -10.73
N ILE A 299 22.64 -1.89 -10.42
CA ILE A 299 21.21 -2.08 -10.72
C ILE A 299 20.37 -0.96 -10.11
N LEU A 300 20.58 -0.65 -8.82
CA LEU A 300 19.83 0.40 -8.12
C LEU A 300 19.97 1.77 -8.81
N THR A 301 21.16 2.12 -9.32
CA THR A 301 21.38 3.39 -10.04
C THR A 301 20.67 3.47 -11.39
N ARG A 302 20.39 2.32 -12.04
CA ARG A 302 19.80 2.27 -13.38
C ARG A 302 18.27 2.14 -13.34
N GLY A 303 17.70 1.69 -12.23
CA GLY A 303 16.27 1.48 -12.06
C GLY A 303 15.61 2.43 -11.06
N CYS A 304 15.95 3.72 -11.11
CA CYS A 304 15.26 4.72 -10.30
C CYS A 304 13.82 4.96 -10.79
N VAL A 305 12.90 5.20 -9.86
CA VAL A 305 11.47 5.32 -10.15
C VAL A 305 11.08 6.66 -10.79
N ASP A 306 9.98 6.67 -11.54
CA ASP A 306 9.46 7.86 -12.23
C ASP A 306 8.68 8.80 -11.30
N TYR A 307 8.05 8.26 -10.26
CA TYR A 307 7.22 8.99 -9.31
C TYR A 307 7.18 8.31 -7.94
N ILE A 308 6.70 9.05 -6.93
CA ILE A 308 6.52 8.52 -5.57
C ILE A 308 5.02 8.34 -5.31
N GLY A 309 4.56 7.10 -5.37
CA GLY A 309 3.29 6.71 -4.78
C GLY A 309 3.43 6.66 -3.26
N PHE A 310 2.44 7.15 -2.53
CA PHE A 310 2.41 6.97 -1.08
C PHE A 310 1.00 6.86 -0.51
N SER A 311 0.89 6.15 0.61
CA SER A 311 -0.30 6.18 1.46
C SER A 311 -0.16 7.23 2.55
N TYR A 312 -1.27 7.84 2.93
CA TYR A 312 -1.33 8.73 4.08
C TYR A 312 -2.60 8.49 4.87
N TYR A 313 -2.46 8.23 6.16
CA TYR A 313 -3.61 8.05 7.06
C TYR A 313 -3.50 8.86 8.35
N MET A 314 -2.28 9.02 8.85
CA MET A 314 -1.99 9.56 10.16
C MET A 314 -0.55 10.08 10.24
N SER A 315 -0.30 10.89 11.27
CA SER A 315 1.05 11.24 11.73
C SER A 315 1.40 10.51 13.02
N PHE A 316 2.69 10.37 13.31
CA PHE A 316 3.21 9.98 14.62
C PHE A 316 3.91 11.15 15.32
N ALA A 317 4.17 10.98 16.62
CA ALA A 317 5.09 11.81 17.38
C ALA A 317 6.11 10.93 18.10
N THR A 318 7.31 11.45 18.35
CA THR A 318 8.39 10.78 19.09
C THR A 318 9.04 11.74 20.07
N LYS A 319 9.71 11.19 21.08
CA LYS A 319 10.51 11.94 22.04
C LYS A 319 11.77 11.16 22.39
N ALA A 320 12.85 11.84 22.72
CA ALA A 320 14.05 11.21 23.22
C ALA A 320 13.84 10.66 24.63
N THR A 321 14.59 9.61 24.95
CA THR A 321 14.62 8.99 26.29
C THR A 321 16.05 8.77 26.73
N ALA A 322 16.32 8.89 28.03
CA ALA A 322 17.67 8.81 28.58
C ALA A 322 18.33 7.43 28.38
N ASP A 323 17.54 6.38 28.21
CA ASP A 323 17.98 5.01 27.96
C ASP A 323 18.26 4.70 26.48
N ASN A 324 18.03 5.66 25.57
CA ASN A 324 18.33 5.54 24.14
C ASN A 324 19.29 6.65 23.64
N PRO A 325 20.54 6.71 24.14
CA PRO A 325 21.50 7.76 23.77
C PRO A 325 21.98 7.71 22.31
N GLN A 326 21.63 6.64 21.57
CA GLN A 326 21.99 6.45 20.17
C GLN A 326 20.86 6.85 19.20
N PHE A 327 19.70 7.24 19.73
CA PHE A 327 18.50 7.58 18.96
C PHE A 327 18.08 6.46 17.99
N ASP A 328 18.25 5.20 18.40
CA ASP A 328 17.78 4.06 17.60
C ASP A 328 16.24 4.07 17.61
N TYR A 329 15.64 3.94 16.42
CA TYR A 329 14.18 3.94 16.29
C TYR A 329 13.63 2.52 16.38
N ASP A 330 12.88 2.27 17.46
CA ASP A 330 12.00 1.11 17.62
C ASP A 330 10.56 1.65 17.59
N GLU A 331 9.82 1.40 16.52
CA GLU A 331 8.44 1.90 16.33
C GLU A 331 7.50 1.53 17.48
N THR A 332 7.71 0.37 18.12
CA THR A 332 6.86 -0.11 19.21
C THR A 332 7.10 0.62 20.53
N LYS A 333 8.25 1.31 20.68
CA LYS A 333 8.66 1.98 21.93
C LYS A 333 8.90 3.48 21.81
N SER A 334 9.30 3.95 20.62
CA SER A 334 9.75 5.33 20.41
C SER A 334 8.60 6.30 20.16
N LEU A 335 7.40 5.80 19.90
CA LEU A 335 6.24 6.62 19.57
C LEU A 335 5.49 7.08 20.81
N VAL A 336 4.99 8.31 20.75
CA VAL A 336 4.13 8.93 21.76
C VAL A 336 2.88 9.49 21.09
N LYS A 337 1.81 9.66 21.87
CA LYS A 337 0.57 10.28 21.37
C LYS A 337 0.80 11.77 21.15
N ASN A 338 0.29 12.28 20.02
CA ASN A 338 0.24 13.70 19.75
C ASN A 338 -0.99 14.30 20.47
N PRO A 339 -0.80 15.21 21.44
CA PRO A 339 -1.92 15.75 22.24
C PRO A 339 -2.82 16.74 21.48
N TYR A 340 -2.45 17.13 20.27
CA TYR A 340 -3.14 18.17 19.49
C TYR A 340 -4.14 17.63 18.47
N VAL A 341 -4.20 16.31 18.28
CA VAL A 341 -5.06 15.67 17.27
C VAL A 341 -5.97 14.61 17.88
N LYS A 342 -7.10 14.38 17.23
CA LYS A 342 -8.01 13.27 17.56
C LYS A 342 -7.49 11.97 16.95
N ALA A 343 -8.13 10.86 17.27
CA ALA A 343 -7.88 9.57 16.63
C ALA A 343 -9.19 8.86 16.27
N SER A 344 -9.13 7.93 15.32
CA SER A 344 -10.21 6.99 15.02
C SER A 344 -10.42 5.98 16.15
N ASP A 345 -11.48 5.18 16.06
CA ASP A 345 -11.77 4.09 17.00
C ASP A 345 -10.67 2.99 17.01
N TRP A 346 -9.82 2.94 15.97
CA TRP A 346 -8.64 2.05 15.91
C TRP A 346 -7.35 2.75 16.38
N GLY A 347 -7.43 3.95 16.95
CA GLY A 347 -6.29 4.70 17.47
C GLY A 347 -5.44 5.44 16.43
N TRP A 348 -5.87 5.46 15.16
CA TRP A 348 -5.14 6.18 14.10
C TRP A 348 -5.38 7.68 14.21
N GLN A 349 -4.32 8.46 14.40
CA GLN A 349 -4.39 9.90 14.62
C GLN A 349 -4.87 10.63 13.35
N ILE A 350 -5.81 11.56 13.50
CA ILE A 350 -6.42 12.33 12.41
C ILE A 350 -5.66 13.65 12.28
N ASP A 351 -4.70 13.68 11.36
CA ASP A 351 -3.90 14.87 11.06
C ASP A 351 -3.94 15.20 9.56
N PRO A 352 -4.89 16.03 9.09
CA PRO A 352 -4.91 16.43 7.68
C PRO A 352 -3.72 17.33 7.30
N VAL A 353 -3.20 18.14 8.22
CA VAL A 353 -2.07 19.05 7.94
C VAL A 353 -0.78 18.26 7.68
N GLY A 354 -0.64 17.11 8.35
CA GLY A 354 0.45 16.19 8.09
C GLY A 354 0.49 15.64 6.66
N LEU A 355 -0.63 15.64 5.92
CA LEU A 355 -0.62 15.32 4.49
C LEU A 355 0.09 16.42 3.69
N ARG A 356 -0.21 17.70 3.97
CA ARG A 356 0.50 18.84 3.37
C ARG A 356 1.99 18.80 3.72
N TYR A 357 2.33 18.53 4.98
CA TYR A 357 3.73 18.33 5.40
C TYR A 357 4.40 17.21 4.59
N SER A 358 3.73 16.07 4.44
CA SER A 358 4.26 14.91 3.73
C SER A 358 4.51 15.17 2.26
N LEU A 359 3.59 15.87 1.59
CA LEU A 359 3.72 16.31 0.20
C LEU A 359 4.94 17.22 0.03
N ASN A 360 5.10 18.23 0.89
CA ASN A 360 6.26 19.11 0.86
C ASN A 360 7.56 18.34 1.16
N TYR A 361 7.57 17.48 2.19
CA TYR A 361 8.75 16.69 2.56
C TYR A 361 9.26 15.84 1.39
N PHE A 362 8.37 15.13 0.70
CA PHE A 362 8.76 14.34 -0.47
C PHE A 362 9.21 15.23 -1.62
N TYR A 363 8.44 16.28 -1.92
CA TYR A 363 8.72 17.14 -3.07
C TYR A 363 10.03 17.90 -2.89
N ASP A 364 10.27 18.55 -1.75
CA ASP A 364 11.52 19.26 -1.44
C ASP A 364 12.75 18.33 -1.50
N ARG A 365 12.59 17.07 -1.08
CA ARG A 365 13.70 16.11 -1.00
C ARG A 365 14.05 15.46 -2.34
N TYR A 366 13.05 15.24 -3.19
CA TYR A 366 13.17 14.36 -4.35
C TYR A 366 12.81 15.03 -5.68
N GLN A 367 11.97 16.08 -5.68
CA GLN A 367 11.54 16.79 -6.88
C GLN A 367 11.00 15.85 -7.98
N LEU A 368 10.31 14.78 -7.57
CA LEU A 368 9.55 13.89 -8.44
C LEU A 368 8.04 14.12 -8.30
N PRO A 369 7.25 13.80 -9.33
CA PRO A 369 5.80 13.75 -9.21
C PRO A 369 5.38 12.84 -8.05
N LEU A 370 4.35 13.25 -7.33
CA LEU A 370 3.79 12.50 -6.22
C LEU A 370 2.42 11.94 -6.59
N PHE A 371 2.04 10.81 -6.00
CA PHE A 371 0.69 10.25 -6.17
C PHE A 371 0.17 9.76 -4.82
N ILE A 372 -0.92 10.36 -4.32
CA ILE A 372 -1.58 9.89 -3.10
C ILE A 372 -2.41 8.68 -3.50
N VAL A 373 -1.82 7.50 -3.34
CA VAL A 373 -2.40 6.24 -3.80
C VAL A 373 -3.24 5.55 -2.72
N GLU A 374 -3.22 6.07 -1.49
CA GLU A 374 -4.15 5.71 -0.42
C GLU A 374 -4.36 6.88 0.54
N ASN A 375 -5.62 7.10 0.92
CA ASN A 375 -6.03 7.87 2.08
C ASN A 375 -7.44 7.43 2.45
N GLY A 376 -7.75 7.28 3.74
CA GLY A 376 -9.05 6.74 4.11
C GLY A 376 -9.34 6.78 5.59
N PHE A 377 -10.62 6.65 5.93
CA PHE A 377 -11.09 6.62 7.31
C PHE A 377 -11.85 5.34 7.61
N GLY A 378 -11.15 4.42 8.28
CA GLY A 378 -11.71 3.16 8.75
C GLY A 378 -12.60 3.40 9.97
N ALA A 379 -13.89 3.16 9.82
CA ALA A 379 -14.89 3.38 10.85
C ALA A 379 -16.00 2.33 10.81
N ILE A 380 -16.79 2.26 11.88
CA ILE A 380 -17.97 1.39 11.93
C ILE A 380 -19.13 2.11 11.25
N ASP A 381 -19.62 1.56 10.14
CA ASP A 381 -20.84 2.06 9.53
C ASP A 381 -22.08 1.53 10.25
N ARG A 382 -23.13 2.35 10.29
CA ARG A 382 -24.48 1.96 10.73
C ARG A 382 -25.42 2.11 9.54
N LYS A 383 -26.20 1.06 9.27
CA LYS A 383 -27.33 1.15 8.34
C LYS A 383 -28.50 1.80 9.08
N GLU A 384 -29.07 2.83 8.47
CA GLU A 384 -30.31 3.46 8.92
C GLU A 384 -31.51 2.55 8.60
N SER A 385 -32.71 2.90 9.10
CA SER A 385 -33.93 2.10 8.90
C SER A 385 -34.35 2.00 7.43
N ASP A 386 -33.94 2.93 6.58
CA ASP A 386 -34.16 2.94 5.13
C ASP A 386 -33.07 2.19 4.34
N GLY A 387 -32.07 1.62 5.03
CA GLY A 387 -30.94 0.90 4.44
C GLY A 387 -29.78 1.79 3.99
N SER A 388 -29.88 3.11 4.12
CA SER A 388 -28.79 4.04 3.82
C SER A 388 -27.69 4.00 4.89
N VAL A 389 -26.50 4.46 4.53
CA VAL A 389 -25.40 4.70 5.48
C VAL A 389 -25.04 6.17 5.45
N ASN A 390 -25.30 6.88 6.55
CA ASN A 390 -24.90 8.26 6.72
C ASN A 390 -23.50 8.35 7.34
N ASP A 391 -22.49 8.46 6.50
CA ASP A 391 -21.07 8.46 6.86
C ASP A 391 -20.43 9.86 6.81
N ASP A 392 -21.08 10.84 7.41
CA ASP A 392 -20.57 12.22 7.53
C ASP A 392 -19.17 12.31 8.15
N TYR A 393 -18.82 11.38 9.04
CA TYR A 393 -17.47 11.29 9.62
C TYR A 393 -16.40 10.97 8.56
N ARG A 394 -16.73 10.16 7.56
CA ARG A 394 -15.83 9.78 6.47
C ARG A 394 -15.67 10.94 5.48
N ILE A 395 -16.78 11.59 5.15
CA ILE A 395 -16.79 12.83 4.36
C ILE A 395 -15.90 13.89 5.02
N ALA A 396 -16.11 14.16 6.32
CA ALA A 396 -15.33 15.17 7.05
C ALA A 396 -13.83 14.87 7.05
N TYR A 397 -13.45 13.60 7.24
CA TYR A 397 -12.05 13.17 7.16
C TYR A 397 -11.46 13.44 5.76
N LEU A 398 -12.07 12.88 4.71
CA LEU A 398 -11.53 12.98 3.35
C LEU A 398 -11.51 14.44 2.86
N GLN A 399 -12.59 15.19 3.13
CA GLN A 399 -12.68 16.62 2.84
C GLN A 399 -11.54 17.40 3.49
N SER A 400 -11.21 17.13 4.77
CA SER A 400 -10.13 17.83 5.46
C SER A 400 -8.75 17.56 4.83
N HIS A 401 -8.49 16.34 4.36
CA HIS A 401 -7.24 15.97 3.69
C HIS A 401 -7.18 16.55 2.27
N ILE A 402 -8.27 16.52 1.52
CA ILE A 402 -8.37 17.11 0.18
C ILE A 402 -8.09 18.63 0.23
N ARG A 403 -8.54 19.32 1.29
CA ARG A 403 -8.21 20.74 1.48
C ARG A 403 -6.71 20.95 1.65
N GLU A 404 -6.03 20.12 2.43
CA GLU A 404 -4.58 20.25 2.67
C GLU A 404 -3.75 19.83 1.45
N MET A 405 -4.14 18.80 0.71
CA MET A 405 -3.45 18.46 -0.56
C MET A 405 -3.67 19.54 -1.62
N LYS A 406 -4.83 20.21 -1.64
CA LYS A 406 -5.07 21.35 -2.53
C LYS A 406 -4.16 22.53 -2.20
N LYS A 407 -3.92 22.81 -0.92
CA LYS A 407 -2.94 23.84 -0.50
C LYS A 407 -1.53 23.45 -0.94
N ALA A 408 -1.12 22.19 -0.78
CA ALA A 408 0.18 21.73 -1.25
C ALA A 408 0.39 21.95 -2.77
N VAL A 409 -0.64 21.71 -3.57
CA VAL A 409 -0.56 21.93 -5.03
C VAL A 409 -0.59 23.42 -5.39
N VAL A 410 -1.56 24.18 -4.86
CA VAL A 410 -1.83 25.56 -5.30
C VAL A 410 -0.93 26.59 -4.63
N GLU A 411 -0.63 26.41 -3.35
CA GLU A 411 0.18 27.34 -2.55
C GLU A 411 1.66 26.93 -2.55
N ASP A 412 1.96 25.63 -2.40
CA ASP A 412 3.34 25.15 -2.22
C ASP A 412 4.00 24.67 -3.52
N GLY A 413 3.21 24.46 -4.59
CA GLY A 413 3.74 24.11 -5.92
C GLY A 413 4.15 22.64 -6.10
N VAL A 414 3.61 21.74 -5.27
CA VAL A 414 3.86 20.29 -5.38
C VAL A 414 3.22 19.72 -6.66
N ASP A 415 3.98 18.96 -7.46
CA ASP A 415 3.42 18.20 -8.58
C ASP A 415 2.75 16.92 -8.06
N LEU A 416 1.42 16.98 -7.96
CA LEU A 416 0.57 15.87 -7.55
C LEU A 416 -0.18 15.30 -8.76
N MET A 417 0.04 14.03 -9.05
CA MET A 417 -0.57 13.29 -10.15
C MET A 417 -2.08 13.06 -9.94
N GLY A 418 -2.47 12.72 -8.71
CA GLY A 418 -3.86 12.40 -8.40
C GLY A 418 -4.08 11.96 -6.95
N TYR A 419 -5.27 11.42 -6.70
CA TYR A 419 -5.73 11.02 -5.37
C TYR A 419 -6.72 9.84 -5.46
N THR A 420 -6.41 8.74 -4.79
CA THR A 420 -7.24 7.53 -4.77
C THR A 420 -7.55 7.08 -3.33
N PRO A 421 -8.71 7.44 -2.76
CA PRO A 421 -9.13 6.97 -1.46
C PRO A 421 -9.11 5.45 -1.34
N TRP A 422 -8.60 4.97 -0.21
CA TRP A 422 -8.44 3.56 0.07
C TRP A 422 -9.77 2.89 0.38
N GLY A 423 -9.91 1.64 -0.06
CA GLY A 423 -11.07 0.81 0.17
C GLY A 423 -12.33 1.47 -0.35
N CYS A 424 -12.29 2.07 -1.54
CA CYS A 424 -13.39 2.85 -2.13
C CYS A 424 -14.71 2.06 -2.24
N ILE A 425 -14.61 0.74 -2.26
CA ILE A 425 -15.67 -0.22 -1.92
C ILE A 425 -15.25 -0.95 -0.64
N ASP A 426 -16.20 -1.20 0.26
CA ASP A 426 -15.89 -1.94 1.50
C ASP A 426 -15.23 -3.28 1.19
N LEU A 427 -14.16 -3.58 1.92
CA LEU A 427 -13.30 -4.72 1.70
C LEU A 427 -12.75 -5.24 3.04
N VAL A 428 -12.07 -6.38 3.00
CA VAL A 428 -11.43 -6.97 4.20
C VAL A 428 -10.23 -6.10 4.60
N SER A 429 -10.21 -5.56 5.82
CA SER A 429 -9.08 -4.74 6.29
C SER A 429 -7.77 -5.55 6.34
N ALA A 430 -6.63 -4.90 6.07
CA ALA A 430 -5.34 -5.59 6.04
C ALA A 430 -4.91 -6.04 7.44
N GLY A 431 -4.67 -5.08 8.35
CA GLY A 431 -4.09 -5.34 9.67
C GLY A 431 -4.95 -6.20 10.60
N THR A 432 -6.28 -6.14 10.48
CA THR A 432 -7.19 -6.89 11.36
C THR A 432 -8.07 -7.92 10.65
N GLY A 433 -8.13 -7.94 9.32
CA GLY A 433 -8.99 -8.90 8.60
C GLY A 433 -10.50 -8.64 8.81
N GLU A 434 -10.88 -7.40 9.12
CA GLU A 434 -12.25 -7.04 9.48
C GLU A 434 -13.02 -6.46 8.29
N MET A 435 -14.28 -6.87 8.13
CA MET A 435 -15.29 -6.15 7.32
C MET A 435 -15.91 -4.99 8.10
N LYS A 436 -15.91 -5.05 9.43
CA LYS A 436 -16.47 -4.01 10.31
C LYS A 436 -15.72 -2.68 10.22
N LYS A 437 -14.42 -2.71 9.94
CA LYS A 437 -13.59 -1.51 9.71
C LYS A 437 -13.76 -1.06 8.25
N ARG A 438 -14.82 -0.29 8.00
CA ARG A 438 -15.25 0.09 6.64
C ARG A 438 -14.60 1.37 6.18
N TYR A 439 -14.28 1.44 4.89
CA TYR A 439 -13.65 2.60 4.24
C TYR A 439 -14.47 3.15 3.07
N GLY A 440 -15.36 2.34 2.49
CA GLY A 440 -15.86 2.61 1.15
C GLY A 440 -16.85 3.73 1.05
N PHE A 441 -16.98 4.23 -0.18
CA PHE A 441 -18.13 4.96 -0.68
C PHE A 441 -19.29 4.01 -0.98
N ILE A 442 -18.96 2.74 -1.24
CA ILE A 442 -19.90 1.66 -1.52
C ILE A 442 -19.86 0.70 -0.35
N TYR A 443 -21.01 0.51 0.28
CA TYR A 443 -21.20 -0.49 1.33
C TYR A 443 -21.33 -1.88 0.71
N VAL A 444 -20.70 -2.88 1.33
CA VAL A 444 -20.89 -4.29 1.00
C VAL A 444 -21.53 -5.02 2.18
N ASP A 445 -22.63 -5.70 1.91
CA ASP A 445 -23.36 -6.50 2.90
C ASP A 445 -22.62 -7.80 3.24
N LYS A 446 -21.59 -7.66 4.08
CA LYS A 446 -20.82 -8.75 4.69
C LYS A 446 -20.33 -8.32 6.08
N ASP A 447 -20.41 -9.20 7.06
CA ASP A 447 -19.84 -9.00 8.40
C ASP A 447 -18.51 -9.76 8.60
N ASN A 448 -17.95 -9.70 9.82
CA ASN A 448 -16.67 -10.35 10.15
C ASN A 448 -16.78 -11.89 10.21
N ASP A 449 -17.98 -12.41 10.41
CA ASP A 449 -18.27 -13.85 10.47
C ASP A 449 -18.58 -14.43 9.08
N GLY A 450 -18.57 -13.58 8.05
CA GLY A 450 -18.82 -13.96 6.66
C GLY A 450 -20.28 -13.94 6.26
N ASN A 451 -21.20 -13.53 7.14
CA ASN A 451 -22.62 -13.46 6.82
C ASN A 451 -22.95 -12.19 6.04
N GLY A 452 -23.91 -12.30 5.12
CA GLY A 452 -24.45 -11.19 4.35
C GLY A 452 -24.71 -11.56 2.89
N THR A 453 -25.43 -10.70 2.18
CA THR A 453 -25.84 -10.94 0.77
C THR A 453 -24.76 -10.59 -0.25
N LEU A 454 -23.69 -9.92 0.18
CA LEU A 454 -22.70 -9.25 -0.68
C LEU A 454 -23.28 -8.14 -1.58
N GLU A 455 -24.50 -7.69 -1.33
CA GLU A 455 -25.08 -6.57 -2.08
C GLU A 455 -24.28 -5.28 -1.87
N ARG A 456 -24.16 -4.50 -2.95
CA ARG A 456 -23.53 -3.19 -2.95
C ARG A 456 -24.59 -2.10 -2.82
N SER A 457 -24.40 -1.17 -1.89
CA SER A 457 -25.22 0.03 -1.79
C SER A 457 -24.38 1.30 -1.66
N ARG A 458 -24.89 2.42 -2.20
CA ARG A 458 -24.19 3.71 -2.16
C ARG A 458 -24.35 4.31 -0.77
N LYS A 459 -23.24 4.69 -0.12
CA LYS A 459 -23.27 5.48 1.12
C LYS A 459 -23.48 6.95 0.78
N LYS A 460 -23.68 7.81 1.78
CA LYS A 460 -23.77 9.26 1.57
C LYS A 460 -22.50 9.82 0.90
N SER A 461 -21.34 9.33 1.32
CA SER A 461 -20.04 9.71 0.77
C SER A 461 -19.86 9.40 -0.72
N PHE A 462 -20.63 8.46 -1.30
CA PHE A 462 -20.63 8.18 -2.75
C PHE A 462 -20.98 9.42 -3.57
N TRP A 463 -22.11 10.04 -3.26
CA TRP A 463 -22.60 11.21 -3.98
C TRP A 463 -21.74 12.44 -3.72
N TRP A 464 -21.22 12.57 -2.50
CA TRP A 464 -20.25 13.60 -2.15
C TRP A 464 -18.97 13.50 -2.99
N TYR A 465 -18.40 12.30 -3.13
CA TYR A 465 -17.17 12.12 -3.90
C TYR A 465 -17.41 12.28 -5.40
N GLN A 466 -18.57 11.85 -5.91
CA GLN A 466 -19.00 12.16 -7.28
C GLN A 466 -18.99 13.68 -7.55
N GLN A 467 -19.56 14.48 -6.64
CA GLN A 467 -19.55 15.94 -6.79
C GLN A 467 -18.15 16.54 -6.66
N THR A 468 -17.32 15.98 -5.77
CA THR A 468 -15.91 16.36 -5.62
C THR A 468 -15.15 16.16 -6.93
N ILE A 469 -15.29 15.01 -7.59
CA ILE A 469 -14.65 14.73 -8.87
C ILE A 469 -15.20 15.63 -9.98
N LYS A 470 -16.52 15.79 -10.05
CA LYS A 470 -17.18 16.61 -11.08
C LYS A 470 -16.76 18.08 -11.01
N SER A 471 -16.55 18.61 -9.82
CA SER A 471 -16.06 19.97 -9.58
C SER A 471 -14.54 20.07 -9.56
N ASN A 472 -13.82 18.97 -9.83
CA ASN A 472 -12.37 18.87 -9.74
C ASN A 472 -11.80 19.42 -8.41
N GLY A 473 -12.46 19.09 -7.29
CA GLY A 473 -12.10 19.51 -5.94
C GLY A 473 -12.39 20.99 -5.62
N GLU A 474 -13.26 21.66 -6.37
CA GLU A 474 -13.75 23.00 -6.03
C GLU A 474 -14.90 22.96 -5.02
N GLU A 475 -15.80 21.99 -5.15
CA GLU A 475 -16.88 21.73 -4.21
C GLU A 475 -16.55 20.51 -3.38
N LEU A 476 -16.42 20.71 -2.06
CA LEU A 476 -16.10 19.68 -1.09
C LEU A 476 -17.11 19.64 0.04
#